data_AF-A0A1V4QRY8-F1
#
_entry.id   AF-A0A1V4QRY8-F1
#
_cell.length_a   1.000
_cell.length_b   1.000
_cell.length_c   1.000
_cell.angle_alpha   90.00
_cell.angle_beta   90.00
_cell.angle_gamma   90.00
#
_symmetry.space_group_name_H-M   'P 1'
#
loop_
_entity.id
_entity.type
_entity.pdbx_description
1 polymer ?
#
loop_
_entity_poly.entity_id
_entity_poly.type
_entity_poly.pdbx_seq_one_letter_code
_entity_poly.pdbx_strand_id
1 'polypeptide(L)' 'MSVSKKWLDFAMEDYPIEILWNAENKLCRTLCFHAQQYTEKILKGILENKGESPPRTHDVNTLAIRCKNWVATSP' A
#
# COMPACT_ATOMS: atom_id res chain seq x y z
N MET A 1 -8.40 11.09 4.78
CA MET A 1 -6.99 10.82 4.41
C MET A 1 -6.89 10.87 2.90
N SER A 2 -5.85 11.51 2.35
CA SER A 2 -5.60 11.54 0.91
C SER A 2 -4.28 10.84 0.63
N VAL A 3 -4.21 10.12 -0.49
CA VAL A 3 -3.03 9.38 -0.98
C VAL A 3 -2.41 10.19 -2.12
N SER A 4 -1.08 10.32 -2.16
CA SER A 4 -0.40 10.92 -3.31
C SER A 4 -0.81 10.21 -4.61
N LYS A 5 -1.18 10.98 -5.64
CA LYS A 5 -1.68 10.44 -6.92
C LYS A 5 -0.70 9.43 -7.54
N LYS A 6 0.59 9.75 -7.53
CA LYS A 6 1.65 8.88 -8.05
C LYS A 6 1.64 7.49 -7.39
N TRP A 7 1.48 7.46 -6.07
CA TRP A 7 1.46 6.20 -5.31
C TRP A 7 0.16 5.44 -5.49
N LEU A 8 -0.96 6.16 -5.64
CA LEU A 8 -2.23 5.54 -5.98
C LEU A 8 -2.15 4.87 -7.35
N ASP A 9 -1.61 5.55 -8.36
CA ASP A 9 -1.44 5.00 -9.71
C ASP A 9 -0.61 3.71 -9.67
N PHE A 10 0.52 3.70 -8.95
CA PHE A 10 1.31 2.48 -8.75
C PHE A 10 0.56 1.38 -7.98
N ALA A 11 -0.28 1.74 -7.00
CA ALA A 11 -1.04 0.75 -6.25
C ALA A 11 -2.08 0.08 -7.17
N MET A 12 -2.73 0.85 -8.04
CA MET A 12 -3.72 0.32 -8.98
C MET A 12 -3.13 -0.69 -9.98
N GLU A 13 -1.84 -0.62 -10.30
CA GLU A 13 -1.15 -1.65 -11.09
C GLU A 13 -1.11 -3.02 -10.38
N ASP A 14 -1.16 -3.05 -9.04
CA ASP A 14 -1.23 -4.28 -8.23
C ASP A 14 -2.67 -4.74 -7.97
N TYR A 15 -3.68 -4.07 -8.54
CA TYR A 15 -5.08 -4.42 -8.33
C TYR A 15 -5.65 -5.61 -9.17
N PRO A 16 -4.98 -6.28 -10.14
CA PRO A 16 -5.60 -7.40 -10.86
C PRO A 16 -5.76 -8.68 -10.03
N ILE A 17 -5.85 -8.55 -8.70
CA ILE A 17 -6.14 -9.59 -7.72
C ILE A 17 -7.44 -10.32 -8.09
N GLU A 18 -8.46 -9.63 -8.59
CA GLU A 18 -9.72 -10.28 -9.00
C GLU A 18 -9.55 -11.22 -10.19
N ILE A 19 -8.70 -10.85 -11.16
CA ILE A 19 -8.37 -11.70 -12.32
C ILE A 19 -7.59 -12.92 -11.84
N LEU A 20 -6.60 -12.73 -10.97
CA LEU A 20 -5.79 -13.79 -10.39
C LEU A 20 -6.59 -14.73 -9.48
N TRP A 21 -7.61 -14.22 -8.78
CA TRP A 21 -8.45 -14.99 -7.87
C TRP A 21 -9.34 -16.00 -8.62
N ASN A 22 -9.80 -15.60 -9.80
CA ASN A 22 -10.64 -16.41 -10.67
C ASN A 22 -9.84 -17.28 -11.65
N ALA A 23 -8.51 -17.21 -11.65
CA ALA A 23 -7.68 -18.06 -12.48
C ALA A 23 -7.81 -19.53 -12.05
N GLU A 24 -7.88 -20.43 -13.04
CA GLU A 24 -8.04 -21.87 -12.85
C GLU A 24 -6.92 -22.46 -11.96
N ASN A 25 -5.70 -21.96 -12.13
CA ASN A 25 -4.58 -22.22 -11.24
C ASN A 25 -4.41 -21.03 -10.27
N LYS A 26 -5.13 -21.07 -9.14
CA LYS A 26 -5.00 -20.04 -8.10
C LYS A 26 -3.57 -19.95 -7.59
N LEU A 27 -2.85 -18.92 -8.02
CA LEU A 27 -1.51 -18.62 -7.55
C LEU A 27 -1.60 -17.81 -6.25
N CYS A 28 -2.00 -18.45 -5.14
CA CYS A 28 -2.20 -17.80 -3.85
C CYS A 28 -1.00 -16.95 -3.40
N ARG A 29 0.23 -17.40 -3.70
CA ARG A 29 1.45 -16.63 -3.43
C ARG A 29 1.48 -15.31 -4.18
N THR A 30 1.14 -15.32 -5.46
CA THR A 30 1.11 -14.13 -6.32
C THR A 30 -0.01 -13.18 -5.89
N LEU A 31 -1.17 -13.72 -5.52
CA LEU A 31 -2.28 -12.95 -4.95
C LEU A 31 -1.86 -12.21 -3.67
N CYS A 32 -1.25 -12.91 -2.71
CA CYS A 32 -0.77 -12.31 -1.48
C CYS A 32 0.33 -11.27 -1.74
N PHE A 33 1.19 -11.50 -2.72
CA PHE A 33 2.23 -10.54 -3.12
C PHE A 33 1.62 -9.23 -3.62
N HIS A 34 0.67 -9.29 -4.57
CA HIS A 34 -0.01 -8.09 -5.05
C HIS A 34 -0.82 -7.37 -3.97
N ALA A 35 -1.50 -8.12 -3.09
CA ALA A 35 -2.21 -7.52 -1.96
C ALA A 35 -1.27 -6.78 -1.00
N GLN A 36 -0.09 -7.34 -0.72
CA GLN A 36 0.93 -6.69 0.09
C GLN A 36 1.48 -5.44 -0.61
N GLN A 37 1.81 -5.52 -1.90
CA GLN A 37 2.35 -4.40 -2.68
C GLN A 37 1.36 -3.24 -2.81
N TYR A 38 0.09 -3.55 -3.08
CA TYR A 38 -1.00 -2.57 -3.08
C TYR A 38 -1.04 -1.82 -1.74
N THR A 39 -1.08 -2.56 -0.63
CA THR A 39 -1.13 -1.98 0.72
C THR A 39 0.09 -1.11 1.01
N GLU A 40 1.28 -1.59 0.68
CA GLU A 40 2.55 -0.87 0.85
C GLU A 40 2.52 0.48 0.12
N LYS A 41 2.14 0.48 -1.15
CA LYS A 41 2.11 1.69 -1.99
C LYS A 41 1.09 2.71 -1.49
N ILE A 42 -0.08 2.26 -1.04
CA ILE A 42 -1.08 3.14 -0.41
C ILE A 42 -0.49 3.80 0.86
N LEU A 43 0.14 3.04 1.75
CA LEU A 43 0.74 3.59 2.97
C LEU A 43 1.86 4.59 2.65
N LYS A 44 2.72 4.28 1.68
CA LYS A 44 3.76 5.22 1.21
C LYS A 44 3.15 6.50 0.65
N GLY A 45 2.07 6.38 -0.12
CA GLY A 45 1.35 7.54 -0.65
C GLY A 45 0.68 8.39 0.43
N ILE A 46 0.22 7.80 1.54
CA ILE A 46 -0.28 8.53 2.70
C ILE A 46 0.84 9.32 3.38
N LEU A 47 2.00 8.69 3.61
CA LEU A 47 3.17 9.35 4.21
C LEU A 47 3.67 10.51 3.33
N GLU A 48 3.80 10.29 2.02
CA GLU A 48 4.25 11.32 1.08
C GLU A 48 3.30 12.52 1.05
N ASN A 49 1.99 12.26 1.01
CA ASN A 49 0.99 13.32 1.04
C ASN A 49 0.98 14.12 2.36
N LYS A 50 1.57 13.57 3.43
CA LYS A 50 1.78 14.25 4.71
C LYS A 50 3.13 14.96 4.82
N GLY A 51 3.92 14.98 3.74
CA GLY A 51 5.23 15.61 3.70
C GLY A 51 6.37 14.74 4.25
N GLU A 52 6.10 13.47 4.57
CA GLU A 52 7.12 12.50 4.96
C GLU A 52 7.58 11.72 3.73
N SER A 53 8.87 11.80 3.41
CA SER A 53 9.47 10.96 2.37
C SER A 53 9.33 9.47 2.76
N PRO A 54 8.67 8.63 1.95
CA PRO A 54 8.42 7.25 2.32
C PRO A 54 9.72 6.49 2.55
N PRO A 55 9.88 5.77 3.68
CA PRO A 55 11.10 5.03 3.97
C PRO A 55 11.30 3.89 2.95
N ARG A 56 12.57 3.57 2.65
CA ARG A 56 12.94 2.44 1.77
C ARG A 56 12.80 1.11 2.52
N THR A 57 11.57 0.73 2.80
CA THR A 57 11.19 -0.53 3.45
C THR A 57 9.98 -1.15 2.72
N HIS A 58 9.88 -2.47 2.83
CA HIS A 58 8.73 -3.27 2.41
C HIS A 58 7.88 -3.75 3.61
N ASP A 59 8.29 -3.41 4.83
CA ASP A 59 7.55 -3.77 6.03
C ASP A 59 6.31 -2.89 6.20
N VAL A 60 5.16 -3.45 5.81
CA VAL A 60 3.84 -2.84 5.92
C VAL A 60 3.48 -2.49 7.37
N ASN A 61 3.93 -3.26 8.37
CA ASN A 61 3.65 -2.96 9.77
C ASN A 61 4.35 -1.67 10.21
N THR A 62 5.63 -1.53 9.85
CA THR A 62 6.39 -0.30 10.10
C THR A 62 5.73 0.91 9.44
N LEU A 63 5.28 0.77 8.18
CA LEU A 63 4.57 1.84 7.47
C LEU A 63 3.22 2.19 8.12
N ALA A 64 2.45 1.19 8.56
CA ALA A 64 1.17 1.38 9.22
C ALA A 64 1.31 2.06 10.58
N ILE A 65 2.33 1.71 11.36
CA ILE A 65 2.64 2.37 12.65
C ILE A 65 2.97 3.85 12.41
N ARG A 66 3.79 4.16 11.39
CA ARG A 66 4.09 5.55 11.03
C ARG A 66 2.83 6.32 10.66
N CYS A 67 1.96 5.73 9.83
CA CYS A 67 0.67 6.34 9.50
C CYS A 67 -0.21 6.57 10.74
N LYS A 68 -0.21 5.66 11.72
CA LYS A 68 -0.95 5.79 12.99
C LYS A 68 -0.43 6.89 13.90
N ASN A 69 0.89 7.06 13.99
CA ASN A 69 1.50 8.10 14.83
C ASN A 69 1.05 9.52 14.41
N TRP A 70 0.63 9.68 13.15
CA TRP A 70 0.00 10.92 12.65
C TRP A 70 -1.47 11.08 13.06
N VAL A 71 -2.20 9.98 13.25
CA VAL A 71 -3.61 10.02 13.71
C VAL A 71 -3.70 10.54 15.15
N ALA A 72 -2.69 10.26 15.98
CA ALA A 72 -2.64 10.68 17.38
C ALA A 72 -2.12 12.11 17.61
N THR A 73 -1.58 12.76 16.57
CA THR A 73 -0.93 14.09 16.67
C THR A 73 -1.67 15.20 15.91
N SER A 74 -2.86 14.90 15.39
CA SER A 74 -3.77 15.94 14.86
C SER A 74 -4.61 16.51 16.02
N PRO A 75 -4.58 17.83 16.28
CA PRO A 75 -5.45 18.48 17.27
C PRO A 75 -6.93 18.42 16.88
#